data_AF-A0ABD3F4N6-F1
#
_entry.id   AF-A0ABD3F4N6-F1
#
_cell.length_a   1.000
_cell.length_b   1.000
_cell.length_c   1.000
_cell.angle_alpha   90.00
_cell.angle_beta   90.00
_cell.angle_gamma   90.00
#
_symmetry.space_group_name_H-M   'P 1'
#
loop_
_entity.id
_entity.type
_entity.pdbx_description
1 polymer ?
#
loop_
_entity_poly.entity_id
_entity_poly.type
_entity_poly.pdbx_seq_one_letter_code
_entity_poly.pdbx_strand_id
1 'polypeptide(L)'
;MRFQPTISLLAALAATFTDIAFSTSQPWDSYIQSPTSRDVLPESIYRTSGNVTLSELNPLAATLSGNGSTVTFDFGRQVSGVITVHFGASTTSGSQLGVAFTENERYIGITSDRATGPLLDGTLFAPAEPESTYTFSREFGRGGFRYLTVSTSSDAGIEVEGISIHFTAAPSTDDDKLREYSGYFYSDDDLLNRIWYAGAYTVQLCGISASEARASPPAITSGWANNASIENVSADAEVFVDGAKRDRTPWPGDYGVATLSKAVSLNGDNLLSVRNALESIIDIQAPTGEFPYAGTPLGLGYQEAGTNSDTYHL
;
A
#
# COMPACT_ATOMS: atom_id res chain seq x y z
N MET A 1 -73.46 28.77 32.95
CA MET A 1 -72.60 29.31 31.86
C MET A 1 -71.14 29.00 32.22
N ARG A 2 -70.57 27.94 31.63
CA ARG A 2 -69.12 27.66 31.55
C ARG A 2 -68.96 26.45 30.62
N PHE A 3 -68.48 26.71 29.40
CA PHE A 3 -68.20 25.73 28.35
C PHE A 3 -66.78 25.18 28.51
N GLN A 4 -66.60 23.87 28.30
CA GLN A 4 -65.29 23.23 28.12
C GLN A 4 -64.76 23.49 26.69
N PRO A 5 -63.45 23.66 26.48
CA PRO A 5 -62.88 23.68 25.14
C PRO A 5 -62.48 22.28 24.67
N THR A 6 -62.79 22.00 23.41
CA THR A 6 -62.37 20.85 22.60
C THR A 6 -60.89 20.96 22.20
N ILE A 7 -60.18 19.84 22.27
CA ILE A 7 -58.82 19.66 21.76
C ILE A 7 -58.88 19.43 20.24
N SER A 8 -58.13 20.20 19.45
CA SER A 8 -57.86 19.91 18.04
C SER A 8 -56.40 19.50 17.88
N LEU A 9 -56.19 18.27 17.42
CA LEU A 9 -54.87 17.72 17.10
C LEU A 9 -54.55 18.09 15.64
N LEU A 10 -53.48 18.86 15.42
CA LEU A 10 -52.90 19.07 14.07
C LEU A 10 -51.86 17.97 13.82
N ALA A 11 -52.10 17.13 12.80
CA ALA A 11 -51.09 16.21 12.28
C ALA A 11 -50.19 16.96 11.29
N ALA A 12 -48.89 17.04 11.59
CA ALA A 12 -47.89 17.55 10.66
C ALA A 12 -47.37 16.38 9.80
N LEU A 13 -47.57 16.48 8.49
CA LEU A 13 -47.03 15.53 7.50
C LEU A 13 -45.57 15.91 7.22
N ALA A 14 -44.61 15.12 7.72
CA ALA A 14 -43.21 15.29 7.37
C ALA A 14 -42.93 14.59 6.03
N ALA A 15 -42.64 15.37 4.98
CA ALA A 15 -42.15 14.84 3.73
C ALA A 15 -40.66 14.51 3.87
N THR A 16 -40.31 13.22 3.84
CA THR A 16 -38.93 12.76 3.72
C THR A 16 -38.47 12.98 2.28
N PHE A 17 -37.64 13.98 2.04
CA PHE A 17 -36.86 14.07 0.82
C PHE A 17 -35.73 13.05 0.92
N THR A 18 -35.81 11.98 0.13
CA THR A 18 -34.65 11.14 -0.17
C THR A 18 -33.77 11.91 -1.14
N ASP A 19 -32.65 12.44 -0.65
CA ASP A 19 -31.59 12.96 -1.51
C ASP A 19 -31.03 11.79 -2.33
N ILE A 20 -31.45 11.72 -3.59
CA ILE A 20 -30.76 10.90 -4.60
C ILE A 20 -29.52 11.70 -4.97
N ALA A 21 -28.40 11.42 -4.31
CA ALA A 21 -27.12 11.97 -4.69
C ALA A 21 -26.73 11.41 -6.07
N PHE A 22 -26.99 12.19 -7.12
CA PHE A 22 -26.33 11.99 -8.40
C PHE A 22 -24.86 12.37 -8.21
N SER A 23 -23.98 11.36 -8.07
CA SER A 23 -22.54 11.57 -8.17
C SER A 23 -22.24 12.01 -9.60
N THR A 24 -22.12 13.32 -9.81
CA THR A 24 -21.56 13.87 -11.04
C THR A 24 -20.05 13.69 -10.94
N SER A 25 -19.49 12.80 -11.75
CA SER A 25 -18.03 12.63 -11.87
C SER A 25 -17.38 13.98 -12.14
N GLN A 26 -16.42 14.35 -11.31
CA GLN A 26 -15.67 15.59 -11.45
C GLN A 26 -14.57 15.41 -12.50
N PRO A 27 -14.14 16.48 -13.20
CA PRO A 27 -13.12 16.38 -14.24
C PRO A 27 -11.79 15.78 -13.76
N TRP A 28 -11.50 15.90 -12.47
CA TRP A 28 -10.26 15.40 -11.88
C TRP A 28 -10.31 13.93 -11.43
N ASP A 29 -11.48 13.29 -11.40
CA ASP A 29 -11.64 11.94 -10.85
C ASP A 29 -10.79 10.89 -11.58
N SER A 30 -10.53 11.12 -12.88
CA SER A 30 -9.70 10.26 -13.72
C SER A 30 -8.21 10.27 -13.35
N TYR A 31 -7.76 11.27 -12.60
CA TYR A 31 -6.36 11.40 -12.20
C TYR A 31 -6.08 10.78 -10.83
N ILE A 32 -7.10 10.56 -10.00
CA ILE A 32 -6.96 9.96 -8.66
C ILE A 32 -6.48 8.52 -8.81
N GLN A 33 -5.26 8.26 -8.34
CA GLN A 33 -4.63 6.93 -8.44
C GLN A 33 -4.96 6.02 -7.26
N SER A 34 -5.48 6.55 -6.14
CA SER A 34 -5.83 5.72 -4.99
C SER A 34 -6.85 4.63 -5.36
N PRO A 35 -6.70 3.39 -4.89
CA PRO A 35 -7.67 2.35 -5.19
C PRO A 35 -9.05 2.68 -4.59
N THR A 36 -10.11 2.15 -5.19
CA THR A 36 -11.50 2.33 -4.73
C THR A 36 -11.86 1.49 -3.51
N SER A 37 -11.02 0.51 -3.17
CA SER A 37 -11.19 -0.43 -2.06
C SER A 37 -9.83 -0.91 -1.59
N ARG A 38 -9.77 -1.49 -0.38
CA ARG A 38 -8.55 -2.15 0.08
C ARG A 38 -8.25 -3.44 -0.68
N ASP A 39 -9.26 -4.13 -1.21
CA ASP A 39 -9.04 -5.28 -2.08
C ASP A 39 -8.76 -4.81 -3.51
N VAL A 40 -7.49 -4.90 -3.94
CA VAL A 40 -7.01 -4.43 -5.23
C VAL A 40 -6.66 -5.62 -6.11
N LEU A 41 -7.24 -5.66 -7.30
CA LEU A 41 -6.93 -6.64 -8.35
C LEU A 41 -5.96 -6.04 -9.37
N PRO A 42 -5.13 -6.86 -10.04
CA PRO A 42 -4.43 -6.44 -11.24
C PRO A 42 -5.41 -5.93 -12.30
N GLU A 43 -4.98 -4.97 -13.11
CA GLU A 43 -5.78 -4.49 -14.26
C GLU A 43 -5.58 -5.38 -15.48
N SER A 44 -4.41 -6.03 -15.61
CA SER A 44 -4.10 -6.89 -16.75
C SER A 44 -2.97 -7.88 -16.48
N ILE A 45 -2.82 -8.86 -17.38
CA ILE A 45 -1.58 -9.61 -17.55
C ILE A 45 -0.67 -8.80 -18.48
N TYR A 46 0.48 -8.36 -17.97
CA TYR A 46 1.47 -7.57 -18.71
C TYR A 46 2.23 -8.43 -19.73
N ARG A 47 2.71 -9.60 -19.30
CA ARG A 47 3.43 -10.54 -20.18
C ARG A 47 3.43 -11.95 -19.60
N THR A 48 3.67 -12.92 -20.47
CA THR A 48 3.90 -14.32 -20.11
C THR A 48 5.22 -14.81 -20.72
N SER A 49 5.79 -15.88 -20.16
CA SER A 49 6.96 -16.56 -20.70
C SER A 49 6.88 -18.05 -20.37
N GLY A 50 7.43 -18.90 -21.24
CA GLY A 50 7.41 -20.35 -21.06
C GLY A 50 6.07 -20.98 -21.44
N ASN A 51 5.71 -22.07 -20.75
CA ASN A 51 4.49 -22.82 -21.00
C ASN A 51 3.34 -22.29 -20.12
N VAL A 52 2.58 -21.37 -20.69
CA VAL A 52 1.45 -20.69 -20.05
C VAL A 52 0.22 -20.78 -20.94
N THR A 53 -0.91 -21.18 -20.37
CA THR A 53 -2.23 -21.12 -21.00
C THR A 53 -3.07 -20.05 -20.31
N LEU A 54 -3.54 -19.05 -21.04
CA LEU A 54 -4.44 -18.02 -20.51
C LEU A 54 -5.90 -18.52 -20.58
N SER A 55 -6.71 -18.12 -19.61
CA SER A 55 -8.15 -18.42 -19.63
C SER A 55 -8.89 -17.51 -20.62
N GLU A 56 -9.79 -18.09 -21.41
CA GLU A 56 -10.70 -17.33 -22.28
C GLU A 56 -11.86 -16.69 -21.49
N LEU A 57 -12.16 -17.21 -20.29
CA LEU A 57 -13.29 -16.78 -19.46
C LEU A 57 -12.89 -15.76 -18.39
N ASN A 58 -11.63 -15.77 -17.97
CA ASN A 58 -11.10 -14.87 -16.96
C ASN A 58 -9.76 -14.27 -17.46
N PRO A 59 -9.70 -12.96 -17.79
CA PRO A 59 -8.52 -12.34 -18.38
C PRO A 59 -7.33 -12.22 -17.41
N LEU A 60 -7.55 -12.49 -16.12
CA LEU A 60 -6.52 -12.50 -15.07
C LEU A 60 -6.18 -13.92 -14.60
N ALA A 61 -6.74 -14.97 -15.24
CA ALA A 61 -6.41 -16.34 -14.93
C ALA A 61 -5.44 -16.95 -15.93
N ALA A 62 -4.52 -17.77 -15.42
CA ALA A 62 -3.52 -18.45 -16.20
C ALA A 62 -3.09 -19.76 -15.55
N THR A 63 -2.87 -20.78 -16.39
CA THR A 63 -2.26 -22.05 -15.98
C THR A 63 -0.80 -22.06 -16.44
N LEU A 64 0.11 -22.19 -15.49
CA LEU A 64 1.55 -22.26 -15.70
C LEU A 64 2.04 -23.69 -15.47
N SER A 65 2.98 -24.16 -16.28
CA SER A 65 3.68 -25.42 -16.03
C SER A 65 5.08 -25.37 -16.62
N GLY A 66 5.97 -26.27 -16.22
CA GLY A 66 7.34 -26.30 -16.70
C GLY A 66 8.24 -25.30 -15.97
N ASN A 67 9.50 -25.70 -15.75
CA ASN A 67 10.45 -24.85 -15.04
C ASN A 67 10.71 -23.53 -15.80
N GLY A 68 10.55 -22.40 -15.10
CA GLY A 68 10.81 -21.06 -15.64
C GLY A 68 9.63 -20.41 -16.36
N SER A 69 8.44 -21.02 -16.35
CA SER A 69 7.23 -20.38 -16.86
C SER A 69 6.79 -19.26 -15.92
N THR A 70 6.38 -18.12 -16.49
CA THR A 70 6.01 -16.94 -15.72
C THR A 70 4.79 -16.22 -16.28
N VAL A 71 4.05 -15.59 -15.39
CA VAL A 71 2.99 -14.63 -15.70
C VAL A 71 3.28 -13.37 -14.87
N THR A 72 3.36 -12.22 -15.52
CA THR A 72 3.48 -10.93 -14.84
C THR A 72 2.16 -10.18 -14.94
N PHE A 73 1.62 -9.80 -13.79
CA PHE A 73 0.43 -8.99 -13.62
C PHE A 73 0.81 -7.52 -13.48
N ASP A 74 0.05 -6.63 -14.12
CA ASP A 74 0.16 -5.17 -13.97
C ASP A 74 -1.07 -4.63 -13.24
N PHE A 75 -0.82 -3.94 -12.13
CA PHE A 75 -1.85 -3.26 -11.34
C PHE A 75 -2.27 -1.90 -11.94
N GLY A 76 -1.63 -1.45 -13.02
CA GLY A 76 -1.88 -0.18 -13.71
C GLY A 76 -1.31 1.04 -12.99
N ARG A 77 -1.07 0.89 -11.69
CA ARG A 77 -0.56 1.90 -10.75
C ARG A 77 0.32 1.25 -9.70
N GLN A 78 1.08 2.08 -8.98
CA GLN A 78 1.75 1.63 -7.76
C GLN A 78 0.70 1.21 -6.73
N VAL A 79 0.94 0.12 -6.02
CA VAL A 79 0.15 -0.41 -4.92
C VAL A 79 1.11 -0.84 -3.81
N SER A 80 0.58 -1.12 -2.63
CA SER A 80 1.31 -1.73 -1.51
C SER A 80 0.35 -2.62 -0.73
N GLY A 81 0.85 -3.66 -0.08
CA GLY A 81 0.04 -4.47 0.83
C GLY A 81 0.29 -5.97 0.79
N VAL A 82 -0.68 -6.71 1.31
CA VAL A 82 -0.61 -8.16 1.53
C VAL A 82 -1.21 -8.91 0.37
N ILE A 83 -0.52 -9.94 -0.12
CA ILE A 83 -0.89 -10.67 -1.33
C ILE A 83 -1.74 -11.88 -0.98
N THR A 84 -2.77 -12.11 -1.80
CA THR A 84 -3.55 -13.35 -1.83
C THR A 84 -3.54 -13.93 -3.25
N VAL A 85 -3.34 -15.25 -3.35
CA VAL A 85 -3.39 -16.02 -4.60
C VAL A 85 -4.55 -17.01 -4.51
N HIS A 86 -5.38 -17.05 -5.55
CA HIS A 86 -6.47 -18.02 -5.71
C HIS A 86 -6.05 -19.08 -6.73
N PHE A 87 -6.04 -20.34 -6.30
CA PHE A 87 -5.63 -21.48 -7.10
C PHE A 87 -6.84 -22.27 -7.61
N GLY A 88 -6.82 -22.59 -8.90
CA GLY A 88 -7.89 -23.35 -9.55
C GLY A 88 -7.74 -24.86 -9.38
N ALA A 89 -8.77 -25.59 -9.82
CA ALA A 89 -8.89 -27.04 -9.69
C ALA A 89 -7.80 -27.82 -10.46
N SER A 90 -7.20 -27.22 -11.48
CA SER A 90 -6.14 -27.85 -12.30
C SER A 90 -4.75 -27.75 -11.64
N THR A 91 -4.66 -27.15 -10.47
CA THR A 91 -3.41 -27.04 -9.71
C THR A 91 -2.95 -28.41 -9.22
N THR A 92 -1.67 -28.71 -9.40
CA THR A 92 -1.06 -29.93 -8.87
C THR A 92 -0.83 -29.75 -7.36
N SER A 93 -1.40 -30.65 -6.56
CA SER A 93 -1.24 -30.65 -5.10
C SER A 93 0.23 -30.69 -4.67
N GLY A 94 0.57 -29.95 -3.61
CA GLY A 94 1.93 -29.84 -3.08
C GLY A 94 2.91 -29.06 -3.95
N SER A 95 2.45 -28.31 -4.94
CA SER A 95 3.32 -27.47 -5.77
C SER A 95 3.63 -26.12 -5.10
N GLN A 96 4.63 -25.41 -5.62
CA GLN A 96 5.02 -24.09 -5.11
C GLN A 96 5.03 -23.05 -6.23
N LEU A 97 4.30 -21.96 -6.02
CA LEU A 97 4.30 -20.82 -6.92
C LEU A 97 5.26 -19.75 -6.37
N GLY A 98 6.31 -19.44 -7.13
CA GLY A 98 7.18 -18.30 -6.83
C GLY A 98 6.47 -16.98 -7.09
N VAL A 99 6.68 -15.97 -6.24
CA VAL A 99 6.06 -14.65 -6.31
C VAL A 99 7.13 -13.57 -6.12
N ALA A 100 7.19 -12.62 -7.05
CA ALA A 100 8.16 -11.53 -7.06
C ALA A 100 7.54 -10.19 -7.46
N PHE A 101 8.11 -9.09 -6.98
CA PHE A 101 7.54 -7.74 -7.10
C PHE A 101 8.51 -6.74 -7.72
N THR A 102 7.99 -5.80 -8.51
CA THR A 102 8.77 -4.62 -8.92
C THR A 102 7.91 -3.37 -9.16
N GLU A 103 8.51 -2.21 -8.94
CA GLU A 103 7.91 -0.91 -9.26
C GLU A 103 8.05 -0.55 -10.75
N ASN A 104 9.03 -1.13 -11.46
CA ASN A 104 9.38 -0.72 -12.81
C ASN A 104 9.53 -1.92 -13.75
N GLU A 105 8.97 -1.80 -14.95
CA GLU A 105 8.96 -2.87 -15.96
C GLU A 105 10.36 -3.39 -16.32
N ARG A 106 11.39 -2.54 -16.20
CA ARG A 106 12.79 -2.89 -16.48
C ARG A 106 13.34 -3.97 -15.55
N TYR A 107 12.78 -4.10 -14.35
CA TYR A 107 13.24 -5.05 -13.32
C TYR A 107 12.27 -6.21 -13.12
N ILE A 108 11.30 -6.40 -14.01
CA ILE A 108 10.42 -7.57 -13.97
C ILE A 108 11.26 -8.84 -14.11
N GLY A 109 11.16 -9.71 -13.13
CA GLY A 109 11.80 -11.02 -13.10
C GLY A 109 11.20 -11.92 -12.04
N ILE A 110 11.76 -13.12 -11.92
CA ILE A 110 11.34 -14.11 -10.91
C ILE A 110 11.86 -13.78 -9.50
N THR A 111 12.66 -12.73 -9.37
CA THR A 111 13.19 -12.22 -8.11
C THR A 111 12.76 -10.77 -7.96
N SER A 112 12.27 -10.41 -6.78
CA SER A 112 11.81 -9.05 -6.51
C SER A 112 12.95 -8.05 -6.68
N ASP A 113 12.63 -6.87 -7.20
CA ASP A 113 13.59 -5.79 -7.32
C ASP A 113 14.08 -5.34 -5.94
N ARG A 114 15.30 -4.81 -5.90
CA ARG A 114 15.87 -4.35 -4.63
C ARG A 114 15.09 -3.15 -4.12
N ALA A 115 14.87 -3.13 -2.81
CA ALA A 115 14.32 -1.97 -2.12
C ALA A 115 15.41 -1.15 -1.42
N THR A 116 16.26 -1.78 -0.60
CA THR A 116 17.31 -1.08 0.17
C THR A 116 18.50 -1.99 0.50
N GLY A 117 19.67 -1.39 0.71
CA GLY A 117 20.83 -2.05 1.31
C GLY A 117 21.45 -3.21 0.50
N PRO A 118 22.25 -4.06 1.17
CA PRO A 118 22.96 -5.17 0.52
C PRO A 118 22.10 -6.42 0.29
N LEU A 119 20.95 -6.53 0.96
CA LEU A 119 20.10 -7.71 0.89
C LEU A 119 19.31 -7.75 -0.43
N LEU A 120 19.18 -8.95 -0.99
CA LEU A 120 18.27 -9.22 -2.07
C LEU A 120 16.89 -9.56 -1.50
N ASP A 121 15.85 -8.93 -2.02
CA ASP A 121 14.47 -9.17 -1.58
C ASP A 121 14.04 -10.61 -1.92
N GLY A 122 14.49 -11.17 -3.04
CA GLY A 122 14.27 -12.59 -3.33
C GLY A 122 12.89 -12.89 -3.90
N THR A 123 12.49 -14.15 -3.78
CA THR A 123 11.22 -14.70 -4.27
C THR A 123 10.49 -15.30 -3.08
N LEU A 124 9.21 -14.96 -2.92
CA LEU A 124 8.34 -15.65 -1.96
C LEU A 124 7.74 -16.88 -2.63
N PHE A 125 7.31 -17.85 -1.83
CA PHE A 125 6.69 -19.07 -2.35
C PHE A 125 5.32 -19.27 -1.70
N ALA A 126 4.28 -19.36 -2.53
CA ALA A 126 2.94 -19.76 -2.12
C ALA A 126 2.82 -21.29 -2.28
N PRO A 127 2.47 -22.03 -1.21
CA PRO A 127 2.07 -23.43 -1.34
C PRO A 127 0.76 -23.49 -2.11
N ALA A 128 0.75 -24.29 -3.18
CA ALA A 128 -0.36 -24.35 -4.12
C ALA A 128 -1.06 -25.71 -4.00
N GLU A 129 -2.37 -25.66 -3.71
CA GLU A 129 -3.27 -26.81 -3.65
C GLU A 129 -4.48 -26.57 -4.59
N PRO A 130 -5.10 -27.63 -5.14
CA PRO A 130 -6.31 -27.49 -5.93
C PRO A 130 -7.42 -26.75 -5.16
N GLU A 131 -8.11 -25.83 -5.83
CA GLU A 131 -9.27 -25.08 -5.29
C GLU A 131 -8.98 -24.41 -3.93
N SER A 132 -7.78 -23.84 -3.79
CA SER A 132 -7.31 -23.24 -2.54
C SER A 132 -7.04 -21.75 -2.67
N THR A 133 -6.94 -21.07 -1.53
CA THR A 133 -6.52 -19.67 -1.45
C THR A 133 -5.38 -19.55 -0.46
N TYR A 134 -4.33 -18.84 -0.83
CA TYR A 134 -3.18 -18.59 0.02
C TYR A 134 -2.93 -17.09 0.17
N THR A 135 -2.99 -16.61 1.42
CA THR A 135 -2.64 -15.24 1.80
C THR A 135 -1.31 -15.24 2.52
N PHE A 136 -0.37 -14.42 2.06
CA PHE A 136 0.93 -14.27 2.72
C PHE A 136 0.77 -13.61 4.10
N SER A 137 1.65 -13.93 5.05
CA SER A 137 1.68 -13.21 6.33
C SER A 137 1.99 -11.73 6.11
N ARG A 138 1.48 -10.89 7.01
CA ARG A 138 1.57 -9.42 6.91
C ARG A 138 3.01 -8.90 6.83
N GLU A 139 3.96 -9.60 7.46
CA GLU A 139 5.39 -9.27 7.39
C GLU A 139 5.97 -9.33 5.97
N PHE A 140 5.38 -10.15 5.08
CA PHE A 140 5.77 -10.24 3.69
C PHE A 140 4.94 -9.34 2.77
N GLY A 141 4.01 -8.56 3.33
CA GLY A 141 3.31 -7.51 2.60
C GLY A 141 4.33 -6.64 1.88
N ARG A 142 4.19 -6.47 0.57
CA ARG A 142 5.13 -5.68 -0.22
C ARG A 142 4.81 -4.20 0.01
N GLY A 143 5.86 -3.41 0.15
CA GLY A 143 5.75 -1.96 0.04
C GLY A 143 5.33 -1.52 -1.37
N GLY A 144 5.78 -0.38 -1.87
CA GLY A 144 5.47 0.05 -3.25
C GLY A 144 5.86 -1.01 -4.31
N PHE A 145 4.94 -1.37 -5.20
CA PHE A 145 5.17 -2.12 -6.44
C PHE A 145 4.03 -1.88 -7.44
N ARG A 146 4.24 -2.19 -8.72
CA ARG A 146 3.20 -2.16 -9.75
C ARG A 146 3.04 -3.49 -10.47
N TYR A 147 4.15 -4.22 -10.60
CA TYR A 147 4.18 -5.50 -11.30
C TYR A 147 4.41 -6.64 -10.31
N LEU A 148 3.63 -7.71 -10.46
CA LEU A 148 3.79 -8.95 -9.70
C LEU A 148 4.02 -10.10 -10.67
N THR A 149 5.14 -10.77 -10.55
CA THR A 149 5.46 -11.95 -11.36
C THR A 149 5.26 -13.21 -10.56
N VAL A 150 4.49 -14.14 -11.10
CA VAL A 150 4.41 -15.51 -10.61
C VAL A 150 5.23 -16.44 -11.49
N SER A 151 5.82 -17.48 -10.90
CA SER A 151 6.71 -18.39 -11.62
C SER A 151 6.70 -19.82 -11.09
N THR A 152 6.86 -20.80 -11.97
CA THR A 152 7.02 -22.22 -11.64
C THR A 152 8.49 -22.66 -11.65
N SER A 153 8.87 -23.56 -10.75
CA SER A 153 10.22 -24.16 -10.68
C SER A 153 10.26 -25.65 -11.03
N SER A 154 9.11 -26.22 -11.41
CA SER A 154 8.94 -27.63 -11.75
C SER A 154 7.95 -27.79 -12.91
N ASP A 155 7.78 -29.03 -13.38
CA ASP A 155 6.81 -29.36 -14.43
C ASP A 155 5.36 -29.47 -13.92
N ALA A 156 5.13 -29.30 -12.62
CA ALA A 156 3.80 -29.32 -12.03
C ALA A 156 2.94 -28.15 -12.55
N GLY A 157 1.71 -28.45 -12.98
CA GLY A 157 0.76 -27.43 -13.42
C GLY A 157 0.20 -26.67 -12.24
N ILE A 158 0.18 -25.34 -12.31
CA ILE A 158 -0.44 -24.46 -11.32
C ILE A 158 -1.43 -23.55 -12.06
N GLU A 159 -2.70 -23.62 -11.68
CA GLU A 159 -3.75 -22.74 -12.18
C GLU A 159 -3.93 -21.58 -11.21
N VAL A 160 -3.61 -20.38 -11.65
CA VAL A 160 -3.88 -19.14 -10.92
C VAL A 160 -5.18 -18.57 -11.47
N GLU A 161 -6.24 -18.57 -10.67
CA GLU A 161 -7.54 -18.00 -11.04
C GLU A 161 -7.63 -16.50 -10.72
N GLY A 162 -6.83 -16.03 -9.78
CA GLY A 162 -6.81 -14.63 -9.41
C GLY A 162 -5.69 -14.30 -8.44
N ILE A 163 -5.33 -13.02 -8.44
CA ILE A 163 -4.43 -12.42 -7.48
C ILE A 163 -5.12 -11.17 -6.95
N SER A 164 -5.04 -10.96 -5.64
CA SER A 164 -5.52 -9.75 -4.99
C SER A 164 -4.51 -9.25 -3.96
N ILE A 165 -4.57 -7.95 -3.69
CA ILE A 165 -3.79 -7.27 -2.67
C ILE A 165 -4.75 -6.66 -1.67
N HIS A 166 -4.52 -6.88 -0.38
CA HIS A 166 -5.09 -6.06 0.66
C HIS A 166 -4.19 -4.83 0.87
N PHE A 167 -4.66 -3.66 0.40
CA PHE A 167 -3.95 -2.39 0.42
C PHE A 167 -3.76 -1.85 1.84
N THR A 168 -2.52 -1.69 2.29
CA THR A 168 -2.21 -1.34 3.68
C THR A 168 -1.83 0.12 3.89
N ALA A 169 -1.61 0.90 2.82
CA ALA A 169 -1.32 2.32 2.97
C ALA A 169 -2.52 3.11 3.50
N ALA A 170 -2.23 4.24 4.13
CA ALA A 170 -3.18 5.09 4.84
C ALA A 170 -4.10 4.29 5.80
N PRO A 171 -3.53 3.57 6.78
CA PRO A 171 -4.29 2.67 7.67
C PRO A 171 -5.33 3.39 8.53
N SER A 172 -5.22 4.71 8.76
CA SER A 172 -6.24 5.49 9.48
C SER A 172 -7.35 6.02 8.58
N THR A 173 -7.29 5.76 7.27
CA THR A 173 -8.36 6.13 6.32
C THR A 173 -9.34 4.96 6.15
N ASP A 174 -10.64 5.24 6.27
CA ASP A 174 -11.68 4.23 6.03
C ASP A 174 -11.61 3.71 4.59
N ASP A 175 -11.95 2.43 4.40
CA ASP A 175 -11.83 1.71 3.13
C ASP A 175 -12.59 2.38 1.98
N ASP A 176 -13.75 2.94 2.26
CA ASP A 176 -14.61 3.66 1.30
C ASP A 176 -14.15 5.10 1.02
N LYS A 177 -13.14 5.59 1.75
CA LYS A 177 -12.66 6.98 1.69
C LYS A 177 -11.25 7.15 1.13
N LEU A 178 -10.59 6.09 0.66
CA LEU A 178 -9.22 6.16 0.12
C LEU A 178 -9.07 7.20 -1.01
N ARG A 179 -10.14 7.48 -1.75
CA ARG A 179 -10.19 8.44 -2.87
C ARG A 179 -10.78 9.80 -2.52
N GLU A 180 -11.33 9.98 -1.31
CA GLU A 180 -12.03 11.20 -0.90
C GLU A 180 -11.07 12.28 -0.43
N TYR A 181 -10.12 12.70 -1.26
CA TYR A 181 -9.15 13.75 -0.94
C TYR A 181 -9.82 15.04 -0.42
N SER A 182 -9.13 15.79 0.46
CA SER A 182 -9.67 17.06 0.98
C SER A 182 -9.34 18.25 0.08
N GLY A 183 -8.29 18.13 -0.74
CA GLY A 183 -7.96 19.09 -1.79
C GLY A 183 -7.99 18.44 -3.17
N TYR A 184 -8.31 19.24 -4.16
CA TYR A 184 -8.36 18.82 -5.57
C TYR A 184 -7.73 19.91 -6.43
N PHE A 185 -7.14 19.50 -7.56
CA PHE A 185 -6.55 20.39 -8.54
C PHE A 185 -7.02 19.99 -9.93
N TYR A 186 -7.39 20.97 -10.73
CA TYR A 186 -7.69 20.74 -12.14
C TYR A 186 -7.37 21.98 -12.96
N SER A 187 -6.66 21.79 -14.07
CA SER A 187 -6.38 22.79 -15.09
C SER A 187 -6.60 22.23 -16.49
N ASP A 188 -6.42 23.09 -17.50
CA ASP A 188 -6.40 22.75 -18.92
C ASP A 188 -5.09 22.05 -19.36
N ASP A 189 -4.12 21.89 -18.45
CA ASP A 189 -2.87 21.18 -18.68
C ASP A 189 -2.90 19.77 -18.06
N ASP A 190 -3.02 18.76 -18.91
CA ASP A 190 -3.06 17.35 -18.51
C ASP A 190 -1.83 16.91 -17.71
N LEU A 191 -0.65 17.44 -18.03
CA LEU A 191 0.58 17.09 -17.32
C LEU A 191 0.55 17.62 -15.89
N LEU A 192 0.07 18.85 -15.68
CA LEU A 192 -0.06 19.43 -14.34
C LEU A 192 -1.08 18.65 -13.50
N ASN A 193 -2.21 18.26 -14.09
CA ASN A 193 -3.18 17.39 -13.44
C ASN A 193 -2.51 16.08 -12.98
N ARG A 194 -1.82 15.38 -13.89
CA ARG A 194 -1.12 14.12 -13.57
C ARG A 194 -0.06 14.27 -12.48
N ILE A 195 0.73 15.35 -12.51
CA ILE A 195 1.77 15.64 -11.51
C ILE A 195 1.13 15.80 -10.12
N TRP A 196 0.05 16.57 -10.01
CA TRP A 196 -0.60 16.81 -8.72
C TRP A 196 -1.10 15.51 -8.09
N TYR A 197 -1.83 14.69 -8.85
CA TYR A 197 -2.39 13.43 -8.33
C TYR A 197 -1.34 12.34 -8.12
N ALA A 198 -0.24 12.33 -8.88
CA ALA A 198 0.90 11.46 -8.59
C ALA A 198 1.57 11.84 -7.25
N GLY A 199 1.70 13.15 -6.97
CA GLY A 199 2.22 13.65 -5.70
C GLY A 199 1.32 13.29 -4.51
N ALA A 200 0.01 13.54 -4.63
CA ALA A 200 -0.98 13.17 -3.61
C ALA A 200 -0.94 11.66 -3.32
N TYR A 201 -0.91 10.83 -4.38
CA TYR A 201 -0.88 9.39 -4.20
C TYR A 201 0.45 8.89 -3.59
N THR A 202 1.57 9.52 -3.93
CA THR A 202 2.88 9.18 -3.34
C THR A 202 2.88 9.39 -1.83
N VAL A 203 2.40 10.54 -1.35
CA VAL A 203 2.33 10.80 0.10
C VAL A 203 1.28 9.93 0.81
N GLN A 204 0.24 9.48 0.10
CA GLN A 204 -0.71 8.48 0.62
C GLN A 204 -0.04 7.12 0.81
N LEU A 205 0.72 6.63 -0.19
CA LEU A 205 1.45 5.37 -0.12
C LEU A 205 2.50 5.33 1.00
N CYS A 206 3.02 6.49 1.41
CA CYS A 206 3.97 6.65 2.51
C CYS A 206 3.32 6.74 3.89
N GLY A 207 1.99 6.61 4.02
CA GLY A 207 1.33 6.41 5.32
C GLY A 207 1.24 4.93 5.64
N ILE A 208 1.90 4.47 6.71
CA ILE A 208 1.96 3.06 7.10
C ILE A 208 1.60 2.85 8.57
N SER A 209 1.28 1.63 8.99
CA SER A 209 1.17 1.30 10.41
C SER A 209 2.56 1.29 11.05
N ALA A 210 2.68 1.76 12.29
CA ALA A 210 3.94 1.75 13.03
C ALA A 210 4.54 0.33 13.16
N SER A 211 3.71 -0.72 13.18
CA SER A 211 4.14 -2.13 13.19
C SER A 211 4.51 -2.73 11.83
N GLU A 212 4.55 -1.93 10.76
CA GLU A 212 4.87 -2.37 9.40
C GLU A 212 6.12 -1.70 8.81
N ALA A 213 6.98 -1.14 9.66
CA ALA A 213 8.28 -0.66 9.22
C ALA A 213 9.14 -1.82 8.71
N ARG A 214 10.12 -1.48 7.87
CA ARG A 214 11.01 -2.48 7.30
C ARG A 214 12.12 -2.85 8.28
N ALA A 215 12.27 -4.15 8.55
CA ALA A 215 13.40 -4.67 9.29
C ALA A 215 14.70 -4.49 8.49
N SER A 216 15.78 -4.14 9.18
CA SER A 216 17.12 -3.98 8.62
C SER A 216 18.11 -4.98 9.23
N PRO A 217 19.24 -5.28 8.56
CA PRO A 217 20.34 -6.00 9.20
C PRO A 217 20.78 -5.33 10.51
N PRO A 218 21.18 -6.11 11.54
CA PRO A 218 21.32 -7.57 11.54
C PRO A 218 20.02 -8.33 11.87
N ALA A 219 18.88 -7.64 12.12
CA ALA A 219 17.63 -8.30 12.50
C ALA A 219 17.08 -9.23 11.40
N ILE A 220 17.40 -8.93 10.14
CA ILE A 220 17.20 -9.82 8.99
C ILE A 220 18.52 -10.08 8.26
N THR A 221 18.67 -11.30 7.72
CA THR A 221 19.88 -11.73 6.98
C THR A 221 19.62 -12.03 5.51
N SER A 222 18.36 -12.08 5.09
CA SER A 222 17.95 -12.29 3.70
C SER A 222 16.52 -11.77 3.48
N GLY A 223 16.18 -11.47 2.23
CA GLY A 223 14.83 -11.04 1.86
C GLY A 223 14.43 -9.68 2.44
N TRP A 224 13.14 -9.55 2.69
CA TRP A 224 12.56 -8.43 3.42
C TRP A 224 11.58 -8.94 4.46
N ALA A 225 11.38 -8.14 5.50
CA ALA A 225 10.28 -8.29 6.43
C ALA A 225 9.81 -6.90 6.85
N ASN A 226 8.50 -6.67 6.78
CA ASN A 226 7.83 -5.46 7.23
C ASN A 226 7.14 -5.73 8.58
N ASN A 227 7.94 -6.17 9.55
CA ASN A 227 7.52 -6.51 10.92
C ASN A 227 8.35 -5.75 11.99
N ALA A 228 9.13 -4.75 11.57
CA ALA A 228 9.79 -3.85 12.51
C ALA A 228 8.79 -2.83 13.05
N SER A 229 9.08 -2.30 14.23
CA SER A 229 8.26 -1.29 14.88
C SER A 229 8.90 0.09 14.78
N ILE A 230 8.10 1.09 14.47
CA ILE A 230 8.38 2.48 14.78
C ILE A 230 8.01 2.67 16.26
N GLU A 231 9.02 2.85 17.09
CA GLU A 231 8.91 2.96 18.54
C GLU A 231 8.39 4.35 18.97
N ASN A 232 8.02 4.46 20.24
CA ASN A 232 7.51 5.68 20.88
C ASN A 232 6.14 6.17 20.37
N VAL A 233 5.47 5.37 19.56
CA VAL A 233 4.06 5.53 19.16
C VAL A 233 3.32 4.21 19.33
N SER A 234 1.98 4.21 19.25
CA SER A 234 1.21 2.95 19.31
C SER A 234 1.47 2.10 18.07
N ALA A 235 1.40 0.78 18.20
CA ALA A 235 1.71 -0.16 17.10
C ALA A 235 0.78 0.01 15.87
N ASP A 236 -0.44 0.46 16.11
CA ASP A 236 -1.48 0.75 15.11
C ASP A 236 -1.49 2.21 14.63
N ALA A 237 -0.60 3.06 15.15
CA ALA A 237 -0.49 4.44 14.70
C ALA A 237 -0.13 4.50 13.21
N GLU A 238 -0.84 5.35 12.45
CA GLU A 238 -0.36 5.73 11.13
C GLU A 238 0.87 6.61 11.28
N VAL A 239 1.94 6.30 10.55
CA VAL A 239 3.21 7.05 10.55
C VAL A 239 3.61 7.36 9.12
N PHE A 240 4.10 8.59 8.91
CA PHE A 240 4.65 9.02 7.62
C PHE A 240 6.12 8.57 7.49
N VAL A 241 6.47 7.99 6.35
CA VAL A 241 7.82 7.42 6.10
C VAL A 241 8.43 7.92 4.79
N ASP A 242 9.74 7.67 4.61
CA ASP A 242 10.51 8.06 3.41
C ASP A 242 9.90 7.56 2.09
N GLY A 243 9.42 6.32 2.09
CA GLY A 243 8.96 5.68 0.88
C GLY A 243 8.15 4.43 1.17
N ALA A 244 7.23 4.11 0.26
CA ALA A 244 6.36 2.95 0.41
C ALA A 244 7.12 1.62 0.35
N LYS A 245 8.23 1.51 -0.39
CA LYS A 245 8.99 0.25 -0.60
C LYS A 245 10.27 0.14 0.22
N ARG A 246 11.01 1.24 0.33
CA ARG A 246 12.41 1.30 0.78
C ARG A 246 12.52 1.07 2.29
N ASP A 247 13.03 2.01 3.06
CA ASP A 247 13.35 1.80 4.47
C ASP A 247 12.07 1.79 5.30
N ARG A 248 10.96 2.35 4.78
CA ARG A 248 9.65 2.46 5.46
C ARG A 248 9.85 2.96 6.89
N THR A 249 10.69 3.99 7.01
CA THR A 249 11.16 4.54 8.29
C THR A 249 10.85 6.04 8.33
N PRO A 250 10.61 6.62 9.51
CA PRO A 250 10.49 8.06 9.63
C PRO A 250 11.79 8.76 9.20
N TRP A 251 11.77 9.60 8.17
CA TRP A 251 12.93 10.40 7.76
C TRP A 251 12.60 11.89 7.85
N PRO A 252 13.11 12.59 8.88
CA PRO A 252 12.69 13.95 9.17
C PRO A 252 13.00 14.94 8.02
N GLY A 253 14.09 14.75 7.27
CA GLY A 253 14.40 15.55 6.08
C GLY A 253 13.33 15.54 4.99
N ASP A 254 12.57 14.45 4.87
CA ASP A 254 11.50 14.28 3.89
C ASP A 254 10.26 15.09 4.28
N TYR A 255 10.07 15.37 5.57
CA TYR A 255 8.88 16.04 6.07
C TYR A 255 8.87 17.52 5.70
N GLY A 256 10.03 18.17 5.70
CA GLY A 256 10.15 19.56 5.29
C GLY A 256 9.67 19.80 3.85
N VAL A 257 9.79 18.80 2.98
CA VAL A 257 9.40 18.90 1.56
C VAL A 257 8.02 18.30 1.26
N ALA A 258 7.60 17.24 1.96
CA ALA A 258 6.39 16.49 1.62
C ALA A 258 5.17 16.82 2.51
N THR A 259 5.37 17.43 3.69
CA THR A 259 4.26 17.70 4.64
C THR A 259 3.20 18.60 4.02
N LEU A 260 3.60 19.63 3.28
CA LEU A 260 2.64 20.52 2.62
C LEU A 260 1.81 19.77 1.57
N SER A 261 2.42 18.89 0.78
CA SER A 261 1.70 18.04 -0.16
C SER A 261 0.66 17.17 0.54
N LYS A 262 1.01 16.56 1.68
CA LYS A 262 0.05 15.77 2.48
C LYS A 262 -1.08 16.64 3.04
N ALA A 263 -0.73 17.77 3.64
CA ALA A 263 -1.67 18.70 4.27
C ALA A 263 -2.74 19.23 3.31
N VAL A 264 -2.36 19.54 2.06
CA VAL A 264 -3.27 20.11 1.06
C VAL A 264 -4.07 19.08 0.28
N SER A 265 -3.66 17.82 0.24
CA SER A 265 -4.26 16.81 -0.65
C SER A 265 -5.08 15.75 0.08
N LEU A 266 -4.53 15.11 1.10
CA LEU A 266 -5.15 13.91 1.70
C LEU A 266 -6.37 14.26 2.54
N ASN A 267 -7.09 13.26 3.04
CA ASN A 267 -8.28 13.44 3.87
C ASN A 267 -8.07 12.97 5.31
N GLY A 268 -9.08 13.25 6.13
CA GLY A 268 -9.02 13.03 7.57
C GLY A 268 -8.10 14.04 8.25
N ASP A 269 -7.42 13.59 9.29
CA ASP A 269 -6.40 14.37 9.95
C ASP A 269 -5.08 14.27 9.17
N ASN A 270 -4.94 15.10 8.13
CA ASN A 270 -3.84 15.06 7.15
C ASN A 270 -2.43 15.18 7.77
N LEU A 271 -2.34 15.59 9.03
CA LEU A 271 -1.09 15.72 9.78
C LEU A 271 -0.90 14.65 10.85
N LEU A 272 -1.87 13.75 11.08
CA LEU A 272 -1.78 12.68 12.08
C LEU A 272 -0.48 11.89 11.93
N SER A 273 -0.25 11.35 10.72
CA SER A 273 0.91 10.51 10.47
C SER A 273 2.24 11.25 10.56
N VAL A 274 2.24 12.56 10.28
CA VAL A 274 3.42 13.42 10.42
C VAL A 274 3.69 13.71 11.90
N ARG A 275 2.64 13.97 12.70
CA ARG A 275 2.77 14.14 14.15
C ARG A 275 3.34 12.90 14.80
N ASN A 276 2.77 11.73 14.53
CA ASN A 276 3.28 10.46 15.06
C ASN A 276 4.73 10.21 14.63
N ALA A 277 5.08 10.55 13.39
CA ALA A 277 6.46 10.44 12.92
C ALA A 277 7.41 11.36 13.69
N LEU A 278 7.02 12.62 13.92
CA LEU A 278 7.80 13.58 14.70
C LEU A 278 7.95 13.15 16.16
N GLU A 279 6.88 12.67 16.80
CA GLU A 279 6.89 12.13 18.15
C GLU A 279 7.91 10.97 18.25
N SER A 280 7.88 10.03 17.30
CA SER A 280 8.82 8.89 17.28
C SER A 280 10.31 9.30 17.22
N ILE A 281 10.60 10.44 16.58
CA ILE A 281 11.96 10.97 16.41
C ILE A 281 12.37 11.84 17.61
N ILE A 282 11.46 12.66 18.13
CA ILE A 282 11.73 13.54 19.28
C ILE A 282 12.07 12.73 20.52
N ASP A 283 11.37 11.60 20.72
CA ASP A 283 11.58 10.75 21.89
C ASP A 283 12.96 10.07 21.93
N ILE A 284 13.66 10.04 20.79
CA ILE A 284 15.04 9.55 20.71
C ILE A 284 16.04 10.69 20.53
N GLN A 285 15.72 11.95 20.79
CA GLN A 285 16.70 13.04 20.73
C GLN A 285 17.91 12.75 21.65
N ALA A 286 19.12 12.96 21.14
CA ALA A 286 20.34 12.73 21.90
C ALA A 286 20.45 13.75 23.07
N PRO A 287 21.14 13.41 24.18
CA PRO A 287 21.37 14.36 25.28
C PRO A 287 22.12 15.65 24.88
N THR A 288 22.83 15.63 23.75
CA THR A 288 23.49 16.79 23.13
C THR A 288 22.51 17.75 22.44
N GLY A 289 21.24 17.36 22.28
CA GLY A 289 20.21 18.10 21.55
C GLY A 289 20.12 17.73 20.07
N GLU A 290 20.99 16.86 19.58
CA GLU A 290 20.98 16.39 18.18
C GLU A 290 19.84 15.38 17.94
N PHE A 291 19.24 15.42 16.76
CA PHE A 291 18.29 14.41 16.32
C PHE A 291 19.00 13.35 15.45
N PRO A 292 18.51 12.09 15.46
CA PRO A 292 19.01 11.09 14.54
C PRO A 292 18.64 11.42 13.08
N TYR A 293 19.34 10.81 12.14
CA TYR A 293 19.03 10.94 10.70
C TYR A 293 17.64 10.44 10.32
N ALA A 294 17.17 9.41 11.04
CA ALA A 294 15.91 8.74 10.83
C ALA A 294 15.33 8.31 12.19
N GLY A 295 14.02 8.06 12.24
CA GLY A 295 13.38 7.38 13.37
C GLY A 295 13.69 5.89 13.40
N THR A 296 13.08 5.18 14.33
CA THR A 296 13.19 3.72 14.44
C THR A 296 12.55 3.01 13.23
N PRO A 297 13.07 1.83 12.83
CA PRO A 297 14.14 1.07 13.49
C PRO A 297 15.57 1.54 13.17
N LEU A 298 15.79 2.37 12.13
CA LEU A 298 17.14 2.74 11.70
C LEU A 298 17.85 3.72 12.64
N GLY A 299 17.10 4.63 13.25
CA GLY A 299 17.61 5.70 14.10
C GLY A 299 18.54 5.23 15.22
N LEU A 300 18.18 4.14 15.89
CA LEU A 300 18.98 3.59 16.99
C LEU A 300 20.38 3.17 16.52
N GLY A 301 20.48 2.53 15.36
CA GLY A 301 21.77 2.14 14.79
C GLY A 301 22.66 3.34 14.45
N TYR A 302 22.06 4.44 13.96
CA TYR A 302 22.81 5.67 13.70
C TYR A 302 23.31 6.34 14.99
N GLN A 303 22.52 6.29 16.06
CA GLN A 303 22.91 6.84 17.36
C GLN A 303 24.01 6.03 18.02
N GLU A 304 23.90 4.71 18.00
CA GLU A 304 24.95 3.80 18.50
C GLU A 304 26.28 4.00 17.75
N ALA A 305 26.21 4.31 16.45
CA ALA A 305 27.36 4.63 15.62
C ALA A 305 27.92 6.05 15.83
N GLY A 306 27.27 6.89 16.66
CA GLY A 306 27.66 8.30 16.86
C GLY A 306 27.46 9.16 15.61
N THR A 307 26.58 8.75 14.70
CA THR A 307 26.25 9.47 13.48
C THR A 307 24.90 10.14 13.65
N ASN A 308 24.89 11.34 14.23
CA ASN A 308 23.69 12.19 14.33
C ASN A 308 23.68 13.25 13.23
N SER A 309 22.52 13.88 13.02
CA SER A 309 22.38 14.98 12.07
C SER A 309 22.37 16.32 12.80
N ASP A 310 23.20 17.25 12.34
CA ASP A 310 23.43 18.51 13.03
C ASP A 310 22.44 19.62 12.64
N THR A 311 21.73 19.54 11.49
CA THR A 311 21.02 20.75 10.98
C THR A 311 19.93 20.60 9.91
N TYR A 312 19.70 19.43 9.27
CA TYR A 312 18.89 19.42 8.03
C TYR A 312 17.46 18.85 8.16
N HIS A 313 17.05 18.28 9.31
CA HIS A 313 15.92 17.35 9.26
C HIS A 313 14.62 17.78 9.97
N LEU A 314 14.57 18.81 10.81
CA LEU A 314 13.32 19.25 11.46
C LEU A 314 13.06 20.75 11.29
#